data_AF-A0AA41W047-F1
#
_entry.id   AF-A0AA41W047-F1
#
_cell.length_a   1.000
_cell.length_b   1.000
_cell.length_c   1.000
_cell.angle_alpha   90.00
_cell.angle_beta   90.00
_cell.angle_gamma   90.00
#
_symmetry.space_group_name_H-M   'P 1'
#
loop_
_entity.id
_entity.type
_entity.pdbx_description
1 polymer ?
#
loop_
_entity_poly.entity_id
_entity_poly.type
_entity_poly.pdbx_seq_one_letter_code
_entity_poly.pdbx_strand_id
1 'polypeptide(L)'
;MAEEILITSWESHIGTACRGVNWDRHSLSDLRAAVTCVGGPCLASLCRLLAQDYRSWSSGMPDLFLWRFSGDYKGEAKLVEVKGPRDRLSEQQRAWLLLLMDCGFNTEVCKVSPSAKSVW
;
A
#
# COMPACT_ATOMS: atom_id res chain seq x y z
N MET A 1 10.53 -3.33 15.97
CA MET A 1 11.54 -3.11 14.90
C MET A 1 11.00 -2.26 13.74
N ALA A 2 10.06 -2.71 12.89
CA ALA A 2 9.61 -1.87 11.77
C ALA A 2 8.91 -0.56 12.21
N GLU A 3 7.99 -0.67 13.18
CA GLU A 3 7.31 0.50 13.75
C GLU A 3 8.29 1.46 14.46
N GLU A 4 9.27 0.91 15.17
CA GLU A 4 10.32 1.67 15.85
C GLU A 4 11.18 2.46 14.85
N ILE A 5 11.61 1.82 13.76
CA ILE A 5 12.36 2.47 12.67
C ILE A 5 11.54 3.62 12.08
N LEU A 6 10.23 3.42 11.89
CA LEU A 6 9.32 4.45 11.39
C LEU A 6 9.27 5.65 12.35
N ILE A 7 9.06 5.41 13.65
CA ILE A 7 8.96 6.46 14.66
C ILE A 7 10.26 7.27 14.73
N THR A 8 11.41 6.59 14.85
CA THR A 8 12.71 7.27 14.92
C THR A 8 12.99 8.08 13.65
N SER A 9 12.66 7.54 12.47
CA SER A 9 12.84 8.25 11.20
C SER A 9 11.92 9.46 11.08
N TRP A 10 10.67 9.36 11.55
CA TRP A 10 9.73 10.47 11.58
C TRP A 10 10.25 11.60 12.47
N GLU A 11 10.58 11.30 13.73
CA GLU A 11 11.05 12.28 14.70
C GLU A 11 12.34 12.98 14.25
N SER A 12 13.23 12.26 13.57
CA SER A 12 14.51 12.80 13.11
C SER A 12 14.41 13.65 11.84
N HIS A 13 13.37 13.46 11.02
CA HIS A 13 13.36 13.99 9.64
C HIS A 13 12.07 14.70 9.22
N ILE A 14 11.04 14.75 10.06
CA ILE A 14 9.79 15.45 9.76
C ILE A 14 10.05 16.87 9.21
N GLY A 15 9.44 17.19 8.07
CA GLY A 15 9.63 18.48 7.37
C GLY A 15 10.85 18.55 6.44
N THR A 16 11.72 17.53 6.43
CA THR A 16 12.86 17.48 5.49
C THR A 16 12.38 17.09 4.10
N ALA A 17 12.81 17.83 3.08
CA ALA A 17 12.53 17.47 1.69
C ALA A 17 13.18 16.12 1.34
N CYS A 18 12.36 15.10 1.05
CA CYS A 18 12.81 13.77 0.69
C CYS A 18 11.97 13.22 -0.45
N ARG A 19 12.62 12.66 -1.48
CA ARG A 19 11.93 12.10 -2.64
C ARG A 19 11.09 10.89 -2.22
N GLY A 20 9.81 10.89 -2.59
CA GLY A 20 8.88 9.80 -2.28
C GLY A 20 8.22 9.93 -0.91
N VAL A 21 8.54 10.97 -0.12
CA VAL A 21 7.90 11.25 1.17
C VAL A 21 7.02 12.47 1.06
N ASN A 22 5.77 12.34 1.50
CA ASN A 22 4.84 13.46 1.67
C ASN A 22 4.39 13.48 3.14
N TRP A 23 4.94 14.43 3.90
CA TRP A 23 4.73 14.55 5.35
C TRP A 23 3.30 14.94 5.72
N ASP A 24 2.56 15.59 4.81
CA ASP A 24 1.21 16.10 5.08
C ASP A 24 0.11 15.10 4.70
N ARG A 25 0.48 13.97 4.07
CA ARG A 25 -0.49 13.00 3.55
C ARG A 25 -1.13 12.14 4.63
N HIS A 26 -0.36 11.73 5.64
CA HIS A 26 -0.78 10.78 6.68
C HIS A 26 -0.18 11.14 8.03
N SER A 27 -0.93 10.88 9.11
CA SER A 27 -0.41 11.07 10.46
C SER A 27 0.59 9.98 10.84
N LEU A 28 1.47 10.23 11.81
CA LEU A 28 2.34 9.20 12.36
C LEU A 28 1.53 8.00 12.91
N SER A 29 0.36 8.25 13.49
CA SER A 29 -0.53 7.20 13.99
C SER A 29 -1.01 6.27 12.88
N ASP A 30 -1.41 6.83 11.72
CA ASP A 30 -1.85 6.03 10.58
C ASP A 30 -0.70 5.21 10.00
N LEU A 31 0.49 5.81 9.88
CA LEU A 31 1.69 5.12 9.39
C LEU A 31 2.11 3.98 10.31
N ARG A 32 2.01 4.17 11.64
CA ARG A 32 2.27 3.10 12.62
C ARG A 32 1.27 1.96 12.45
N ALA A 33 -0.02 2.27 12.32
CA ALA A 33 -1.03 1.26 12.08
C ALA A 33 -0.79 0.49 10.78
N ALA A 34 -0.45 1.19 9.70
CA ALA A 34 -0.12 0.58 8.41
C ALA A 34 1.09 -0.36 8.52
N VAL A 35 2.20 0.10 9.12
CA VAL A 35 3.41 -0.72 9.29
C VAL A 35 3.15 -1.97 10.13
N THR A 36 2.36 -1.84 11.20
CA THR A 36 1.96 -2.98 12.04
C THR A 36 1.09 -3.98 11.28
N CYS A 37 0.15 -3.51 10.45
CA CYS A 37 -0.74 -4.37 9.68
C CYS A 37 -0.05 -5.04 8.48
N VAL A 38 0.96 -4.40 7.89
CA VAL A 38 1.73 -4.97 6.78
C VAL A 38 2.76 -5.99 7.28
N GLY A 39 3.41 -5.70 8.41
CA GLY A 39 4.51 -6.50 8.93
C GLY A 39 5.86 -6.19 8.30
N GLY A 40 6.93 -6.43 9.06
CA GLY A 40 8.30 -6.10 8.70
C GLY A 40 8.83 -6.78 7.41
N PRO A 41 8.66 -8.11 7.22
CA PRO A 41 9.18 -8.79 6.04
C PRO A 41 8.61 -8.28 4.71
N CYS A 42 7.29 -8.03 4.69
CA CYS A 42 6.58 -7.46 3.55
C CYS A 42 7.12 -6.05 3.22
N LEU A 43 7.26 -5.18 4.22
CA LEU A 43 7.84 -3.85 4.04
C LEU A 43 9.29 -3.88 3.55
N ALA A 44 10.12 -4.77 4.12
CA ALA A 44 11.53 -4.88 3.72
C ALA A 44 11.66 -5.29 2.24
N SER A 45 10.75 -6.15 1.75
CA SER A 45 10.72 -6.57 0.35
C SER A 45 10.31 -5.42 -0.58
N LEU A 46 9.32 -4.62 -0.19
CA LEU A 46 8.95 -3.39 -0.91
C LEU A 46 10.08 -2.37 -0.96
N CYS A 47 10.71 -2.09 0.20
CA CYS A 47 11.83 -1.15 0.27
C CYS A 47 13.01 -1.60 -0.58
N ARG A 48 13.32 -2.90 -0.59
CA ARG A 48 14.37 -3.47 -1.46
C ARG A 48 14.07 -3.23 -2.93
N LEU A 49 12.83 -3.45 -3.36
CA LEU A 49 12.42 -3.25 -4.75
C LEU A 49 12.56 -1.78 -5.18
N LEU A 50 12.05 -0.87 -4.36
CA LEU A 50 12.14 0.57 -4.60
C LEU A 50 13.60 1.05 -4.60
N ALA A 51 14.46 0.46 -3.76
CA ALA A 51 15.88 0.78 -3.73
C ALA A 51 16.65 0.25 -4.95
N GLN A 52 16.24 -0.90 -5.50
CA GLN A 52 16.87 -1.51 -6.68
C GLN A 52 16.54 -0.78 -7.98
N ASP A 53 15.27 -0.39 -8.18
CA ASP A 53 14.87 0.38 -9.36
C ASP A 53 13.67 1.29 -9.04
N TYR A 54 13.95 2.40 -8.37
CA TYR A 54 12.91 3.37 -8.02
C TYR A 54 12.17 3.89 -9.26
N ARG A 55 12.84 4.09 -10.39
CA ARG A 55 12.21 4.67 -11.58
C ARG A 55 11.08 3.75 -12.06
N SER A 56 11.36 2.47 -12.24
CA SER A 56 10.38 1.50 -12.75
C SER A 56 9.26 1.24 -11.74
N TRP A 57 9.57 1.24 -10.45
CA TRP A 57 8.61 0.90 -9.40
C TRP A 57 7.91 2.09 -8.75
N SER A 58 8.26 3.33 -9.10
CA SER A 58 7.59 4.52 -8.55
C SER A 58 6.15 4.74 -9.03
N SER A 59 5.62 3.86 -9.88
CA SER A 59 4.26 3.95 -10.44
C SER A 59 3.56 2.59 -10.50
N GLY A 60 2.22 2.61 -10.55
CA GLY A 60 1.39 1.40 -10.70
C GLY A 60 1.12 0.64 -9.40
N MET A 61 1.45 1.22 -8.24
CA MET A 61 1.00 0.73 -6.92
C MET A 61 -0.53 0.68 -6.88
N PRO A 62 -1.16 -0.32 -6.22
CA PRO A 62 -2.60 -0.40 -6.11
C PRO A 62 -3.25 0.86 -5.50
N ASP A 63 -4.45 1.20 -5.99
CA ASP A 63 -5.16 2.43 -5.61
C ASP A 63 -5.44 2.56 -4.11
N LEU A 64 -5.82 1.47 -3.46
CA LEU A 64 -6.25 1.45 -2.07
C LEU A 64 -5.33 0.59 -1.21
N PHE A 65 -5.02 1.10 -0.03
CA PHE A 65 -4.46 0.35 1.08
C PHE A 65 -5.51 0.30 2.18
N LEU A 66 -5.97 -0.90 2.51
CA LEU A 66 -6.95 -1.17 3.56
C LEU A 66 -6.23 -1.87 4.71
N TRP A 67 -6.55 -1.49 5.94
CA TRP A 67 -6.02 -2.16 7.12
C TRP A 67 -7.09 -2.27 8.20
N ARG A 68 -6.95 -3.29 9.04
CA ARG A 68 -7.78 -3.47 10.22
C ARG A 68 -7.01 -4.17 11.32
N PHE A 69 -7.40 -3.92 12.56
CA PHE A 69 -7.01 -4.75 13.69
C PHE A 69 -8.16 -5.72 13.98
N SER A 70 -7.86 -7.02 14.01
CA SER A 70 -8.81 -8.05 14.46
C SER A 70 -8.66 -8.31 15.97
N GLY A 71 -9.61 -9.06 16.54
CA GLY A 71 -9.86 -9.18 18.00
C GLY A 71 -8.72 -9.69 18.90
N ASP A 72 -7.55 -9.97 18.36
CA ASP A 72 -6.33 -10.36 19.09
C ASP A 72 -5.15 -9.39 18.82
N TYR A 73 -5.42 -8.13 18.47
CA TYR A 73 -4.42 -7.13 18.05
C TYR A 73 -3.61 -7.55 16.81
N LYS A 74 -4.08 -8.56 16.06
CA LYS A 74 -3.49 -8.94 14.78
C LYS A 74 -3.90 -7.91 13.74
N GLY A 75 -2.91 -7.20 13.23
CA GLY A 75 -3.10 -6.30 12.09
C GLY A 75 -3.20 -7.10 10.79
N GLU A 76 -4.14 -6.72 9.94
CA GLU A 76 -4.29 -7.25 8.59
C GLU A 76 -4.27 -6.09 7.61
N ALA A 77 -3.51 -6.23 6.52
CA ALA A 77 -3.47 -5.27 5.43
C ALA A 77 -3.91 -5.93 4.11
N LYS A 78 -4.58 -5.14 3.27
CA LYS A 78 -4.96 -5.51 1.90
C LYS A 78 -4.68 -4.35 0.95
N LEU A 79 -4.06 -4.64 -0.18
CA LEU A 79 -3.92 -3.71 -1.30
C LEU A 79 -4.97 -4.02 -2.36
N VAL A 80 -5.69 -3.00 -2.83
CA VAL A 80 -6.78 -3.18 -3.80
C VAL A 80 -6.58 -2.24 -4.97
N GLU A 81 -6.55 -2.82 -6.16
CA GLU A 81 -6.58 -2.08 -7.43
C GLU A 81 -8.03 -2.00 -7.92
N VAL A 82 -8.55 -0.80 -8.12
CA VAL A 82 -9.96 -0.59 -8.50
C VAL A 82 -10.05 -0.42 -10.01
N LYS A 83 -10.97 -1.12 -10.65
CA LYS A 83 -11.21 -1.03 -12.09
C LYS A 83 -12.66 -0.74 -12.38
N GLY A 84 -12.89 0.34 -13.14
CA GLY A 84 -14.20 0.63 -13.71
C GLY A 84 -14.60 -0.37 -14.81
N PRO A 85 -15.81 -0.26 -15.36
CA PRO A 85 -16.39 -1.26 -16.26
C PRO A 85 -15.59 -1.52 -17.54
N ARG A 86 -14.81 -0.53 -17.99
CA ARG A 86 -14.01 -0.60 -19.22
C ARG A 86 -12.51 -0.57 -18.96
N ASP A 87 -12.11 -0.51 -17.69
CA ASP A 87 -10.71 -0.40 -17.33
C ASP A 87 -10.05 -1.78 -17.28
N ARG A 88 -8.78 -1.80 -17.68
CA ARG A 88 -7.93 -2.98 -17.60
C ARG A 88 -6.72 -2.67 -16.72
N LEU A 89 -6.15 -3.71 -16.14
CA LEU A 89 -4.83 -3.61 -15.50
C LEU A 89 -3.79 -3.26 -16.56
N SER A 90 -2.97 -2.25 -16.28
CA SER A 90 -1.74 -2.03 -17.04
C SER A 90 -0.71 -3.12 -16.72
N GLU A 91 0.29 -3.28 -17.57
CA GLU A 91 1.37 -4.25 -17.32
C GLU A 91 2.14 -3.93 -16.02
N GLN A 92 2.35 -2.64 -15.71
CA GLN A 92 2.98 -2.22 -14.46
C GLN A 92 2.13 -2.61 -13.23
N GLN A 93 0.81 -2.45 -13.30
CA GLN A 93 -0.10 -2.85 -12.22
C GLN A 93 -0.12 -4.37 -12.04
N ARG A 94 -0.07 -5.14 -13.14
CA ARG A 94 0.06 -6.61 -13.08
C ARG A 94 1.36 -7.01 -12.39
N ALA A 95 2.47 -6.38 -12.76
CA ALA A 95 3.77 -6.63 -12.15
C ALA A 95 3.75 -6.33 -10.64
N TRP A 96 3.13 -5.22 -10.23
CA TRP A 96 2.94 -4.88 -8.82
C TRP A 96 2.12 -5.93 -8.07
N LEU A 97 0.97 -6.34 -8.60
CA LEU A 97 0.11 -7.35 -7.96
C LEU A 97 0.84 -8.69 -7.79
N LEU A 98 1.58 -9.14 -8.82
CA LEU A 98 2.38 -10.38 -8.74
C LEU A 98 3.44 -10.29 -7.64
N LEU A 99 4.20 -9.20 -7.61
CA LEU A 99 5.26 -9.03 -6.63
C LEU A 99 4.70 -8.90 -5.20
N LEU A 100 3.60 -8.17 -5.03
CA LEU A 100 2.94 -8.03 -3.74
C LEU A 100 2.45 -9.38 -3.21
N MET A 101 1.84 -10.21 -4.06
CA MET A 101 1.45 -11.58 -3.69
C MET A 101 2.66 -12.43 -3.29
N ASP A 102 3.76 -12.37 -4.05
CA ASP A 102 5.02 -13.07 -3.73
C ASP A 102 5.64 -12.61 -2.40
N CYS A 103 5.46 -11.34 -2.05
CA CYS A 103 5.90 -10.76 -0.78
C CYS A 103 4.96 -11.11 0.40
N GLY A 104 3.85 -11.81 0.15
CA GLY A 104 2.87 -12.20 1.18
C GLY A 104 1.78 -11.16 1.47
N PHE A 105 1.63 -10.12 0.63
CA PHE A 105 0.50 -9.20 0.76
C PHE A 105 -0.81 -9.85 0.29
N ASN A 106 -1.89 -9.53 0.99
CA ASN A 106 -3.23 -9.76 0.47
C ASN A 106 -3.53 -8.69 -0.60
N THR A 107 -3.74 -9.10 -1.84
CA THR A 107 -4.04 -8.20 -2.95
C THR A 107 -5.33 -8.57 -3.65
N GLU A 108 -6.07 -7.58 -4.12
CA GLU A 108 -7.33 -7.81 -4.86
C GLU A 108 -7.51 -6.81 -6.00
N VAL A 109 -8.25 -7.24 -7.04
CA VAL A 109 -8.73 -6.35 -8.09
C VAL A 109 -10.24 -6.17 -7.91
N CYS A 110 -10.65 -4.98 -7.48
CA CYS A 110 -12.05 -4.64 -7.27
C CYS A 110 -12.66 -4.11 -8.58
N LYS A 111 -13.54 -4.90 -9.21
CA LYS A 111 -14.25 -4.49 -10.42
C LYS A 111 -15.58 -3.82 -10.04
N VAL A 112 -15.71 -2.54 -10.37
CA VAL A 112 -16.92 -1.76 -10.12
C VAL A 112 -17.79 -1.78 -11.37
N SER A 113 -19.06 -2.17 -11.19
CA SER A 113 -20.07 -2.16 -12.26
C SER A 113 -21.12 -1.08 -11.96
N PRO A 114 -21.75 -0.47 -12.97
CA PRO A 114 -22.87 0.44 -12.75
C PRO A 114 -24.00 -0.33 -12.04
N SER A 115 -24.69 0.31 -11.10
CA SER A 115 -25.92 -0.26 -10.58
C SER A 115 -26.95 -0.35 -11.71
N ALA A 116 -27.71 -1.45 -11.74
CA ALA A 116 -28.86 -1.54 -12.63
C ALA A 116 -29.80 -0.37 -12.30
N LYS A 117 -30.22 0.40 -13.32
CA LYS A 117 -31.20 1.46 -13.10
C LYS A 117 -32.48 0.82 -12.59
N SER A 118 -32.92 1.18 -11.38
CA SER A 118 -34.25 0.85 -10.90
C SER A 118 -35.25 1.51 -11.85
N VAL A 119 -36.00 0.69 -12.58
CA VAL A 119 -37.14 1.13 -13.38
C VAL A 119 -38.28 1.34 -12.38
N TRP A 120 -38.67 2.59 -12.16
CA TRP A 120 -39.89 2.95 -11.44
C TRP A 120 -40.99 3.26 -12.46
#